data_AF-A0A2V7IPI6-F1
#
_entry.id   AF-A0A2V7IPI6-F1
#
_cell.length_a   1.000
_cell.length_b   1.000
_cell.length_c   1.000
_cell.angle_alpha   90.00
_cell.angle_beta   90.00
_cell.angle_gamma   90.00
#
_symmetry.space_group_name_H-M   'P 1'
#
loop_
_entity.id
_entity.type
_entity.pdbx_description
1 polymer ?
#
loop_
_entity_poly.entity_id
_entity_poly.type
_entity_poly.pdbx_seq_one_letter_code
_entity_poly.pdbx_strand_id
1 'polypeptide(L)'
;MARTPASDGRAGVGKSGSPAPRSITSSPAALRRFASCEMAIVAEVSRWCRLGERPDPGVMGERIARTGKGTQPNPPVVAFHSATRYHPLPTDRPLTTEDRVTAADAKVALERGRPVVLVRPPAVECVRDLWELLGPLAPGRGSGVGPRVLVLCADDASAAEWVAAAPGDRPVHAVTGLARTSRVLKERPVDILAGAVKDLAVLLERAALKLDAVASVVLAWPEALVEGDGAAALDTLLGEARDAHRIVLSWNPALLGDFLERHARRALVVGMPPVDETGRPLPPACRARFAVVPSFRRSLAVRDALDTLSATTPFVWNGGPITPPEAAPDAVLCTALPSRDEVATLARLGGGEPVVFIAAVQLPYLRSVATLTPLALASGADRARDRAEMLRERVAGLLTAGSVDAELALLDPLFERFDPAEVAAALLALQRETGSGKRETIAPGVVDGAPVRVFVGVGKKDRASAKDLVGALIREAGIAKGDIGRIEVRETFSLVEVGAAAAEQAVRGLTGTTIRGRRVVARLDRER
;
A
#
# COMPACT_ATOMS: atom_id res chain seq x y z
N MET A 1 -67.29 2.87 4.89
CA MET A 1 -68.10 1.71 5.32
C MET A 1 -68.31 0.81 4.11
N ALA A 2 -68.32 -0.50 4.34
CA ALA A 2 -68.12 -1.51 3.31
C ALA A 2 -69.34 -1.74 2.39
N ARG A 3 -69.02 -2.40 1.26
CA ARG A 3 -69.83 -3.38 0.49
C ARG A 3 -70.77 -2.88 -0.63
N THR A 4 -70.26 -3.15 -1.84
CA THR A 4 -70.87 -3.67 -3.08
C THR A 4 -72.17 -4.48 -2.93
N PRO A 5 -73.01 -4.59 -3.99
CA PRO A 5 -72.90 -5.68 -5.00
C PRO A 5 -73.20 -5.20 -6.45
N ALA A 6 -72.66 -5.73 -7.56
CA ALA A 6 -72.58 -7.07 -8.17
C ALA A 6 -73.78 -7.45 -9.07
N SER A 7 -73.51 -7.62 -10.38
CA SER A 7 -74.01 -8.59 -11.39
C SER A 7 -73.88 -7.95 -12.80
N ASP A 8 -73.63 -8.61 -13.93
CA ASP A 8 -73.01 -9.89 -14.31
C ASP A 8 -72.79 -9.80 -15.84
N GLY A 9 -71.78 -10.47 -16.42
CA GLY A 9 -71.56 -10.45 -17.87
C GLY A 9 -70.27 -11.11 -18.36
N ARG A 10 -70.39 -12.31 -18.94
CA ARG A 10 -69.34 -13.13 -19.57
C ARG A 10 -68.83 -12.52 -20.89
N ALA A 11 -67.52 -12.53 -21.10
CA ALA A 11 -66.83 -13.01 -22.34
C ALA A 11 -65.32 -12.80 -22.20
N GLY A 12 -64.55 -13.90 -22.23
CA GLY A 12 -63.11 -13.91 -22.02
C GLY A 12 -62.33 -13.46 -23.26
N VAL A 13 -61.54 -12.39 -23.10
CA VAL A 13 -60.46 -11.98 -24.00
C VAL A 13 -59.13 -12.35 -23.33
N GLY A 14 -58.38 -13.25 -23.96
CA GLY A 14 -57.04 -13.63 -23.54
C GLY A 14 -56.10 -12.44 -23.61
N LYS A 15 -55.53 -12.06 -22.45
CA LYS A 15 -54.67 -10.90 -22.29
C LYS A 15 -53.28 -11.14 -22.88
N SER A 16 -52.84 -10.18 -23.68
CA SER A 16 -51.43 -9.85 -23.91
C SER A 16 -50.69 -9.75 -22.58
N GLY A 17 -49.64 -10.56 -22.43
CA GLY A 17 -48.73 -10.54 -21.29
C GLY A 17 -47.29 -10.57 -21.83
N SER A 18 -46.59 -9.46 -21.67
CA SER A 18 -45.15 -9.35 -21.89
C SER A 18 -44.38 -10.35 -21.01
N PRO A 19 -43.34 -11.05 -21.50
CA PRO A 19 -42.52 -11.90 -20.66
C PRO A 19 -41.47 -11.07 -19.91
N ALA A 20 -41.54 -11.11 -18.57
CA ALA A 20 -40.48 -10.67 -17.67
C ALA A 20 -39.29 -11.67 -17.69
N PRO A 21 -38.04 -11.20 -17.54
CA PRO A 21 -36.86 -12.07 -17.60
C PRO A 21 -36.73 -12.93 -16.34
N ARG A 22 -36.51 -14.22 -16.54
CA ARG A 22 -36.29 -15.22 -15.49
C ARG A 22 -34.87 -15.09 -14.92
N SER A 23 -34.77 -15.07 -13.60
CA SER A 23 -33.55 -15.17 -12.82
C SER A 23 -32.88 -16.54 -13.00
N ILE A 24 -31.64 -16.55 -13.48
CA ILE A 24 -30.75 -17.71 -13.45
C ILE A 24 -29.68 -17.43 -12.40
N THR A 25 -29.91 -17.89 -11.17
CA THR A 25 -28.85 -18.05 -10.14
C THR A 25 -29.19 -19.24 -9.25
N SER A 26 -29.14 -20.45 -9.80
CA SER A 26 -29.06 -21.69 -9.01
C SER A 26 -28.20 -22.72 -9.71
N SER A 27 -26.95 -22.34 -10.06
CA SER A 27 -25.95 -23.31 -10.50
C SER A 27 -25.03 -23.69 -9.33
N PRO A 28 -24.97 -24.97 -8.92
CA PRO A 28 -24.06 -25.47 -7.88
C PRO A 28 -22.57 -25.22 -8.17
N ALA A 29 -22.21 -24.91 -9.42
CA ALA A 29 -20.84 -24.57 -9.82
C ALA A 29 -20.40 -23.16 -9.35
N ALA A 30 -21.34 -22.23 -9.16
CA ALA A 30 -21.04 -20.89 -8.64
C ALA A 30 -20.71 -20.92 -7.14
N LEU A 31 -21.39 -21.76 -6.37
CA LEU A 31 -21.13 -21.98 -4.93
C LEU A 31 -19.76 -22.63 -4.69
N ARG A 32 -19.31 -23.54 -5.57
CA ARG A 32 -17.96 -24.14 -5.47
C ARG A 32 -16.84 -23.16 -5.81
N ARG A 33 -17.07 -22.19 -6.70
CA ARG A 33 -16.10 -21.11 -7.01
C ARG A 33 -16.03 -20.05 -5.92
N PHE A 34 -17.15 -19.71 -5.27
CA PHE A 34 -17.15 -18.82 -4.10
C PHE A 34 -16.40 -19.44 -2.90
N ALA A 35 -16.60 -20.73 -2.62
CA ALA A 35 -15.85 -21.44 -1.58
C ALA A 35 -14.35 -21.56 -1.89
N SER A 36 -13.96 -21.64 -3.17
CA SER A 36 -12.56 -21.70 -3.59
C SER A 36 -11.83 -20.35 -3.47
N CYS A 37 -12.54 -19.22 -3.58
CA CYS A 37 -11.96 -17.88 -3.40
C CYS A 37 -11.80 -17.52 -1.91
N GLU A 38 -12.72 -17.92 -1.04
CA GLU A 38 -12.52 -17.79 0.42
C GLU A 38 -11.38 -18.68 0.92
N MET A 39 -11.25 -19.91 0.40
CA MET A 39 -10.15 -20.81 0.75
C MET A 39 -8.78 -20.28 0.31
N ALA A 40 -8.69 -19.51 -0.78
CA ALA A 40 -7.43 -18.91 -1.23
C ALA A 40 -6.97 -17.78 -0.29
N ILE A 41 -7.90 -16.94 0.19
CA ILE A 41 -7.61 -15.85 1.13
C ILE A 41 -7.26 -16.43 2.52
N VAL A 42 -7.96 -17.47 2.97
CA VAL A 42 -7.66 -18.16 4.24
C VAL A 42 -6.35 -18.95 4.16
N ALA A 43 -6.02 -19.55 3.01
CA ALA A 43 -4.75 -20.26 2.80
C ALA A 43 -3.54 -19.33 2.74
N GLU A 44 -3.71 -18.10 2.27
CA GLU A 44 -2.64 -17.08 2.23
C GLU A 44 -2.36 -16.53 3.64
N VAL A 45 -3.40 -16.27 4.45
CA VAL A 45 -3.27 -15.93 5.88
C VAL A 45 -2.67 -17.11 6.69
N SER A 46 -3.06 -18.35 6.38
CA SER A 46 -2.52 -19.56 7.04
C SER A 46 -1.08 -19.89 6.64
N ARG A 47 -0.59 -19.37 5.52
CA ARG A 47 0.80 -19.52 5.07
C ARG A 47 1.72 -18.54 5.81
N TRP A 48 1.21 -17.35 6.15
CA TRP A 48 1.92 -16.35 6.96
C TRP A 48 2.05 -16.76 8.43
N CYS A 49 1.09 -17.53 8.98
CA CYS A 49 1.20 -18.04 10.35
C CYS A 49 2.12 -19.27 10.50
N ARG A 50 2.57 -19.92 9.41
CA ARG A 50 3.38 -21.16 9.45
C ARG A 50 4.90 -20.95 9.38
N LEU A 51 5.37 -19.71 9.20
CA LEU A 51 6.81 -19.38 9.19
C LEU A 51 7.36 -18.99 10.58
N GLY A 52 6.65 -19.36 11.65
CA GLY A 52 7.04 -19.13 13.04
C GLY A 52 7.68 -20.32 13.76
N GLU A 53 8.22 -21.30 13.04
CA GLU A 53 9.01 -22.37 13.65
C GLU A 53 10.51 -22.07 13.51
N ARG A 54 11.12 -21.58 14.59
CA ARG A 54 12.56 -21.76 14.83
C ARG A 54 12.77 -23.20 15.31
N PRO A 55 13.66 -24.01 14.71
CA PRO A 55 14.17 -25.18 15.41
C PRO A 55 15.22 -24.75 16.46
N ASP A 56 15.17 -25.41 17.61
CA ASP A 56 16.01 -25.18 18.79
C ASP A 56 17.52 -25.31 18.51
N PRO A 57 18.38 -24.64 19.32
CA PRO A 57 19.82 -24.79 19.23
C PRO A 57 20.30 -25.93 20.14
N GLY A 58 20.96 -26.95 19.58
CA GLY A 58 21.77 -27.83 20.42
C GLY A 58 22.22 -29.16 19.82
N VAL A 59 23.56 -29.29 19.80
CA VAL A 59 24.34 -30.51 20.12
C VAL A 59 24.89 -31.33 18.94
N MET A 60 26.23 -31.52 19.02
CA MET A 60 27.21 -32.27 18.23
C MET A 60 27.71 -31.65 16.91
N GLY A 61 29.00 -31.42 16.70
CA GLY A 61 30.19 -31.99 17.34
C GLY A 61 30.97 -32.87 16.35
N GLU A 62 31.91 -32.23 15.66
CA GLU A 62 33.17 -32.77 15.09
C GLU A 62 33.23 -34.01 14.15
N ARG A 63 34.11 -33.83 13.12
CA ARG A 63 34.78 -34.80 12.21
C ARG A 63 33.88 -35.39 11.10
N ILE A 64 34.25 -35.36 9.81
CA ILE A 64 35.44 -35.97 9.20
C ILE A 64 35.85 -35.29 7.86
N ALA A 65 37.17 -35.11 7.72
CA ALA A 65 38.09 -35.13 6.56
C ALA A 65 37.92 -34.33 5.24
N ARG A 66 38.85 -33.37 5.07
CA ARG A 66 39.83 -33.14 3.98
C ARG A 66 39.71 -33.95 2.67
N THR A 67 39.67 -33.21 1.54
CA THR A 67 40.55 -33.18 0.34
C THR A 67 39.76 -32.44 -0.76
N GLY A 68 40.19 -31.43 -1.52
CA GLY A 68 41.46 -31.16 -2.19
C GLY A 68 41.17 -30.12 -3.30
N LYS A 69 42.07 -29.13 -3.43
CA LYS A 69 42.36 -28.23 -4.58
C LYS A 69 41.27 -27.87 -5.61
N GLY A 70 40.95 -26.57 -5.64
CA GLY A 70 41.37 -25.71 -6.75
C GLY A 70 40.35 -25.28 -7.81
N THR A 71 40.26 -23.95 -7.95
CA THR A 71 40.10 -23.16 -9.20
C THR A 71 38.71 -22.63 -9.58
N GLN A 72 38.61 -21.29 -9.48
CA GLN A 72 37.73 -20.32 -10.16
C GLN A 72 36.33 -20.00 -9.58
N PRO A 73 35.95 -18.70 -9.55
CA PRO A 73 34.76 -18.23 -8.87
C PRO A 73 33.53 -18.32 -9.77
N ASN A 74 32.53 -19.09 -9.33
CA ASN A 74 31.17 -18.94 -9.85
C ASN A 74 30.60 -17.60 -9.34
N PRO A 75 29.94 -16.81 -10.20
CA PRO A 75 29.24 -15.60 -9.77
C PRO A 75 28.12 -16.01 -8.80
N PRO A 76 27.84 -15.24 -7.74
CA PRO A 76 26.72 -15.55 -6.87
C PRO A 76 25.44 -15.48 -7.72
N VAL A 77 24.74 -16.60 -7.76
CA VAL A 77 23.31 -16.66 -8.07
C VAL A 77 22.66 -15.68 -7.10
N VAL A 78 22.36 -14.47 -7.58
CA VAL A 78 21.51 -13.52 -6.87
C VAL A 78 20.13 -14.16 -6.89
N ALA A 79 19.86 -14.98 -5.88
CA ALA A 79 18.51 -15.29 -5.49
C ALA A 79 17.87 -13.93 -5.18
N PHE A 80 17.12 -13.40 -6.14
CA PHE A 80 16.19 -12.30 -5.96
C PHE A 80 15.17 -12.76 -4.91
N HIS A 81 15.57 -12.69 -3.65
CA HIS A 81 14.64 -12.49 -2.58
C HIS A 81 14.10 -11.09 -2.82
N SER A 82 12.93 -11.01 -3.47
CA SER A 82 12.03 -9.90 -3.28
C SER A 82 11.60 -9.92 -1.81
N ALA A 83 12.53 -9.57 -0.92
CA ALA A 83 12.21 -8.99 0.35
C ALA A 83 11.53 -7.68 -0.02
N THR A 84 10.20 -7.74 -0.17
CA THR A 84 9.36 -6.59 0.10
C THR A 84 9.74 -6.18 1.52
N ARG A 85 10.74 -5.30 1.63
CA ARG A 85 11.06 -4.65 2.89
C ARG A 85 9.77 -3.92 3.22
N TYR A 86 9.00 -4.50 4.14
CA TYR A 86 8.18 -3.69 5.01
C TYR A 86 9.14 -2.62 5.51
N HIS A 87 8.99 -1.39 5.00
CA HIS A 87 9.57 -0.28 5.71
C HIS A 87 8.94 -0.35 7.10
N PRO A 88 9.72 -0.59 8.17
CA PRO A 88 9.18 -0.34 9.49
C PRO A 88 8.69 1.11 9.46
N LEU A 89 7.45 1.32 9.92
CA LEU A 89 6.95 2.67 10.19
C LEU A 89 8.06 3.42 10.94
N PRO A 90 8.41 4.67 10.59
CA PRO A 90 9.58 5.34 11.15
C PRO A 90 9.51 5.32 12.69
N THR A 91 10.34 4.45 13.29
CA THR A 91 10.35 4.20 14.73
C THR A 91 11.12 5.26 15.52
N ASP A 92 11.64 6.31 14.89
CA ASP A 92 12.45 7.31 15.58
C ASP A 92 11.89 8.73 15.37
N ARG A 93 10.90 9.09 16.20
CA ARG A 93 10.71 10.49 16.60
C ARG A 93 11.25 10.62 18.03
N PRO A 94 12.27 11.45 18.30
CA PRO A 94 12.48 11.94 19.65
C PRO A 94 11.28 12.82 20.01
N LEU A 95 10.54 12.47 21.07
CA LEU A 95 9.47 13.31 21.61
C LEU A 95 9.97 14.74 21.78
N THR A 96 9.16 15.74 21.41
CA THR A 96 9.47 17.14 21.72
C THR A 96 9.45 17.35 23.23
N THR A 97 10.11 18.40 23.71
CA THR A 97 10.15 18.72 25.14
C THR A 97 8.75 18.87 25.74
N GLU A 98 7.80 19.43 24.98
CA GLU A 98 6.39 19.54 25.38
C GLU A 98 5.71 18.16 25.44
N ASP A 99 5.94 17.28 24.47
CA ASP A 99 5.40 15.91 24.50
C ASP A 99 5.91 15.12 25.72
N ARG A 100 7.19 15.33 26.11
CA ARG A 100 7.79 14.70 27.31
C ARG A 100 7.24 15.22 28.63
N VAL A 101 7.00 16.53 28.73
CA VAL A 101 6.42 17.16 29.93
C VAL A 101 4.97 16.72 30.11
N THR A 102 4.21 16.68 29.01
CA THR A 102 2.80 16.27 29.07
C THR A 102 2.63 14.76 29.33
N ALA A 103 3.57 13.93 28.86
CA ALA A 103 3.63 12.51 29.21
C ALA A 103 4.01 12.28 30.68
N ALA A 104 4.89 13.10 31.26
CA ALA A 104 5.23 13.03 32.68
C ALA A 104 4.03 13.39 33.58
N ASP A 105 3.29 14.44 33.24
CA ASP A 105 2.07 14.83 33.97
C ASP A 105 0.95 13.77 33.87
N ALA A 106 0.77 13.19 32.68
CA ALA A 106 -0.14 12.06 32.49
C ALA A 106 0.27 10.84 33.32
N LYS A 107 1.57 10.52 33.40
CA LYS A 107 2.06 9.42 34.23
C LYS A 107 1.77 9.66 35.72
N VAL A 108 2.06 10.86 36.21
CA VAL A 108 1.78 11.25 37.61
C VAL A 108 0.28 11.21 37.89
N ALA A 109 -0.56 11.59 36.93
CA ALA A 109 -2.01 11.47 37.07
C ALA A 109 -2.46 10.01 37.21
N LEU A 110 -1.92 9.09 36.38
CA LEU A 110 -2.23 7.66 36.48
C LEU A 110 -1.76 7.05 37.81
N GLU A 111 -0.55 7.39 38.26
CA GLU A 111 -0.03 6.94 39.57
C GLU A 111 -0.90 7.41 40.75
N ARG A 112 -1.56 8.57 40.60
CA ARG A 112 -2.54 9.09 41.57
C ARG A 112 -3.95 8.53 41.40
N GLY A 113 -4.15 7.58 40.48
CA GLY A 113 -5.45 6.97 40.18
C GLY A 113 -6.41 7.88 39.40
N ARG A 114 -5.92 8.98 38.82
CA ARG A 114 -6.73 9.89 37.98
C ARG A 114 -6.75 9.36 36.54
N PRO A 115 -7.93 9.20 35.91
CA PRO A 115 -8.03 8.86 34.49
C PRO A 115 -7.32 9.89 33.59
N VAL A 116 -6.79 9.45 32.47
CA VAL A 116 -6.13 10.32 31.48
C VAL A 116 -6.84 10.23 30.14
N VAL A 117 -7.06 11.37 29.50
CA VAL A 117 -7.58 11.48 28.13
C VAL A 117 -6.46 12.05 27.26
N LEU A 118 -6.01 11.29 26.27
CA LEU A 118 -5.03 11.71 25.28
C LEU A 118 -5.76 12.14 24.01
N VAL A 119 -5.63 13.41 23.65
CA VAL A 119 -6.23 13.97 22.44
C VAL A 119 -5.34 13.64 21.23
N ARG A 120 -5.73 12.64 20.45
CA ARG A 120 -4.95 12.11 19.30
C ARG A 120 -5.86 11.73 18.12
N PRO A 121 -5.40 11.87 16.86
CA PRO A 121 -6.11 11.34 15.70
C PRO A 121 -6.44 9.84 15.86
N PRO A 122 -7.55 9.33 15.28
CA PRO A 122 -7.98 7.94 15.37
C PRO A 122 -7.13 6.95 14.59
N ALA A 123 -5.85 6.86 14.92
CA ALA A 123 -4.88 6.02 14.26
C ALA A 123 -3.81 5.55 15.27
N VAL A 124 -3.50 4.25 15.26
CA VAL A 124 -2.61 3.64 16.26
C VAL A 124 -1.18 4.16 16.12
N GLU A 125 -0.78 4.58 14.92
CA GLU A 125 0.49 5.26 14.68
C GLU A 125 0.65 6.59 15.45
N CYS A 126 -0.46 7.22 15.86
CA CYS A 126 -0.46 8.51 16.56
C CYS A 126 -0.32 8.41 18.08
N VAL A 127 -0.37 7.21 18.67
CA VAL A 127 -0.40 7.01 20.14
C VAL A 127 0.94 6.50 20.69
N ARG A 128 2.04 7.09 20.25
CA ARG A 128 3.39 6.67 20.68
C ARG A 128 3.65 6.94 22.17
N ASP A 129 3.19 8.09 22.63
CA ASP A 129 3.23 8.53 24.03
C ASP A 129 2.50 7.57 24.98
N LEU A 130 1.47 6.86 24.51
CA LEU A 130 0.83 5.79 25.27
C LEU A 130 1.82 4.68 25.68
N TRP A 131 2.73 4.29 24.79
CA TRP A 131 3.72 3.26 25.12
C TRP A 131 4.66 3.74 26.22
N GLU A 132 5.03 5.01 26.23
CA GLU A 132 5.84 5.57 27.32
C GLU A 132 5.06 5.62 28.64
N LEU A 133 3.78 5.98 28.58
CA LEU A 133 2.87 5.99 29.74
C LEU A 133 2.67 4.63 30.38
N LEU A 134 2.50 3.59 29.56
CA LEU A 134 2.37 2.21 30.05
C LEU A 134 3.68 1.70 30.68
N GLY A 135 4.82 2.30 30.32
CA GLY A 135 6.14 1.94 30.83
C GLY A 135 6.55 0.50 30.48
N PRO A 136 7.74 0.05 30.93
CA PRO A 136 8.15 -1.34 30.77
C PRO A 136 7.23 -2.25 31.58
N LEU A 137 6.57 -3.18 30.90
CA LEU A 137 5.78 -4.22 31.56
C LEU A 137 6.76 -5.30 32.05
N ALA A 138 6.84 -5.47 33.37
CA ALA A 138 7.53 -6.63 33.96
C ALA A 138 7.09 -7.94 33.26
N PRO A 139 8.03 -8.87 32.97
CA PRO A 139 7.75 -10.07 32.18
C PRO A 139 6.63 -10.91 32.80
N GLY A 140 5.78 -11.45 31.91
CA GLY A 140 4.43 -11.94 32.18
C GLY A 140 4.23 -12.76 33.45
N ARG A 141 3.04 -12.60 34.05
CA ARG A 141 2.51 -13.56 35.02
C ARG A 141 2.18 -14.86 34.28
N GLY A 142 2.34 -16.01 34.94
CA GLY A 142 2.21 -17.34 34.30
C GLY A 142 0.95 -17.54 33.45
N SER A 143 0.96 -18.53 32.56
CA SER A 143 -0.17 -18.87 31.66
C SER A 143 -1.50 -18.99 32.42
N GLY A 144 -2.58 -18.44 31.86
CA GLY A 144 -3.92 -18.46 32.48
C GLY A 144 -4.19 -17.35 33.51
N VAL A 145 -3.22 -16.46 33.75
CA VAL A 145 -3.43 -15.15 34.38
C VAL A 145 -3.91 -14.16 33.30
N GLY A 146 -4.90 -13.33 33.66
CA GLY A 146 -5.45 -12.32 32.74
C GLY A 146 -4.43 -11.29 32.26
N PRO A 147 -4.71 -10.58 31.16
CA PRO A 147 -3.81 -9.57 30.62
C PRO A 147 -3.62 -8.41 31.59
N ARG A 148 -2.46 -7.73 31.50
CA ARG A 148 -2.17 -6.54 32.32
C ARG A 148 -2.78 -5.28 31.72
N VAL A 149 -2.77 -5.20 30.39
CA VAL A 149 -3.33 -4.08 29.64
C VAL A 149 -4.40 -4.62 28.70
N LEU A 150 -5.59 -4.04 28.77
CA LEU A 150 -6.70 -4.33 27.88
C LEU A 150 -6.95 -3.13 26.96
N VAL A 151 -6.87 -3.33 25.65
CA VAL A 151 -7.17 -2.31 24.64
C VAL A 151 -8.53 -2.60 24.01
N LEU A 152 -9.47 -1.68 24.21
CA LEU A 152 -10.84 -1.76 23.71
C LEU A 152 -10.93 -1.04 22.37
N CYS A 153 -11.21 -1.78 21.30
CA CYS A 153 -11.27 -1.26 19.92
C CYS A 153 -12.69 -1.34 19.35
N ALA A 154 -12.95 -0.58 18.28
CA ALA A 154 -14.20 -0.62 17.51
C ALA A 154 -14.44 -1.98 16.84
N ASP A 155 -13.41 -2.53 16.20
CA ASP A 155 -13.47 -3.78 15.44
C ASP A 155 -12.15 -4.56 15.51
N ASP A 156 -12.16 -5.75 14.93
CA ASP A 156 -11.03 -6.68 14.86
C ASP A 156 -9.90 -6.16 13.96
N ALA A 157 -10.24 -5.41 12.91
CA ALA A 157 -9.27 -4.73 12.04
C ALA A 157 -8.45 -3.71 12.84
N SER A 158 -9.12 -2.85 13.62
CA SER A 158 -8.49 -1.88 14.52
C SER A 158 -7.65 -2.59 15.57
N ALA A 159 -8.12 -3.70 16.14
CA ALA A 159 -7.35 -4.51 17.08
C ALA A 159 -6.06 -5.06 16.46
N ALA A 160 -6.08 -5.46 15.18
CA ALA A 160 -4.89 -5.93 14.48
C ALA A 160 -3.85 -4.83 14.24
N GLU A 161 -4.27 -3.56 14.09
CA GLU A 161 -3.34 -2.42 13.94
C GLU A 161 -2.47 -2.21 15.18
N TRP A 162 -2.99 -2.52 16.37
CA TRP A 162 -2.21 -2.50 17.62
C TRP A 162 -1.04 -3.47 17.63
N VAL A 163 -1.14 -4.59 16.93
CA VAL A 163 -0.03 -5.55 16.80
C VAL A 163 1.06 -4.98 15.89
N ALA A 164 0.68 -4.31 14.81
CA ALA A 164 1.62 -3.72 13.86
C ALA A 164 2.36 -2.51 14.43
N ALA A 165 1.72 -1.74 15.32
CA ALA A 165 2.29 -0.57 15.96
C ALA A 165 3.04 -0.86 17.28
N ALA A 166 2.92 -2.08 17.81
CA ALA A 166 3.52 -2.46 19.08
C ALA A 166 5.06 -2.40 19.03
N PRO A 167 5.71 -1.83 20.06
CA PRO A 167 7.15 -1.97 20.26
C PRO A 167 7.57 -3.44 20.37
N GLY A 168 8.77 -3.78 19.87
CA GLY A 168 9.25 -5.16 19.83
C GLY A 168 9.43 -5.83 21.21
N ASP A 169 9.52 -5.05 22.29
CA ASP A 169 9.59 -5.50 23.69
C ASP A 169 8.21 -5.79 24.31
N ARG A 170 7.11 -5.48 23.61
CA ARG A 170 5.74 -5.53 24.15
C ARG A 170 4.77 -6.15 23.14
N PRO A 171 4.80 -7.47 22.95
CA PRO A 171 3.94 -8.13 21.99
C PRO A 171 2.46 -7.96 22.41
N VAL A 172 1.67 -7.39 21.49
CA VAL A 172 0.23 -7.30 21.64
C VAL A 172 -0.41 -8.52 20.99
N HIS A 173 -1.37 -9.14 21.68
CA HIS A 173 -2.24 -10.16 21.08
C HIS A 173 -3.55 -9.51 20.63
N ALA A 174 -3.83 -9.55 19.32
CA ALA A 174 -5.11 -9.09 18.78
C ALA A 174 -6.18 -10.20 18.77
N VAL A 175 -7.37 -9.87 19.25
CA VAL A 175 -8.57 -10.70 19.15
C VAL A 175 -9.13 -10.61 17.74
N THR A 176 -8.59 -11.46 16.87
CA THR A 176 -9.06 -11.66 15.48
C THR A 176 -9.91 -12.92 15.34
N GLY A 177 -10.08 -13.68 16.43
CA GLY A 177 -10.90 -14.89 16.46
C GLY A 177 -11.00 -15.48 17.86
N LEU A 178 -12.23 -15.69 18.33
CA LEU A 178 -12.53 -16.08 19.72
C LEU A 178 -11.86 -17.40 20.14
N ALA A 179 -11.92 -18.43 19.29
CA ALA A 179 -11.36 -19.76 19.61
C ALA A 179 -9.83 -19.73 19.71
N ARG A 180 -9.17 -19.03 18.77
CA ARG A 180 -7.72 -18.83 18.78
C ARG A 180 -7.29 -18.10 20.04
N THR A 181 -7.94 -16.97 20.35
CA THR A 181 -7.61 -16.18 21.55
C THR A 181 -7.82 -16.98 22.82
N SER A 182 -8.93 -17.71 22.94
CA SER A 182 -9.20 -18.55 24.12
C SER A 182 -8.12 -19.60 24.36
N ARG A 183 -7.55 -20.18 23.28
CA ARG A 183 -6.44 -21.12 23.38
C ARG A 183 -5.15 -20.42 23.81
N VAL A 184 -4.83 -19.30 23.18
CA VAL A 184 -3.62 -18.52 23.49
C VAL A 184 -3.60 -18.06 24.95
N LEU A 185 -4.72 -17.54 25.47
CA LEU A 185 -4.81 -17.09 26.87
C LEU A 185 -4.60 -18.23 27.89
N LYS A 186 -4.89 -19.48 27.50
CA LYS A 186 -4.64 -20.67 28.35
C LYS A 186 -3.20 -21.17 28.25
N GLU A 187 -2.62 -21.15 27.06
CA GLU A 187 -1.31 -21.77 26.77
C GLU A 187 -0.14 -20.82 26.99
N ARG A 188 -0.35 -19.51 26.87
CA ARG A 188 0.72 -18.50 26.86
C ARG A 188 0.37 -17.31 27.74
N PRO A 189 1.38 -16.67 28.38
CA PRO A 189 1.17 -15.37 29.02
C PRO A 189 0.91 -14.31 27.94
N VAL A 190 -0.12 -13.48 28.16
CA VAL A 190 -0.47 -12.35 27.30
C VAL A 190 -0.44 -11.09 28.14
N ASP A 191 0.50 -10.19 27.90
CA ASP A 191 0.61 -8.95 28.68
C ASP A 191 -0.38 -7.87 28.20
N ILE A 192 -0.52 -7.74 26.87
CA ILE A 192 -1.42 -6.77 26.23
C ILE A 192 -2.39 -7.50 25.31
N LEU A 193 -3.68 -7.30 25.55
CA LEU A 193 -4.76 -7.85 24.74
C LEU A 193 -5.52 -6.71 24.07
N ALA A 194 -5.55 -6.68 22.74
CA ALA A 194 -6.34 -5.72 21.96
C ALA A 194 -7.50 -6.43 21.27
N GLY A 195 -8.72 -5.91 21.36
CA GLY A 195 -9.88 -6.58 20.76
C GLY A 195 -11.08 -5.67 20.58
N ALA A 196 -11.99 -6.08 19.68
CA ALA A 196 -13.28 -5.44 19.56
C ALA A 196 -14.07 -5.61 20.87
N VAL A 197 -14.79 -4.57 21.30
CA VAL A 197 -15.60 -4.60 22.53
C VAL A 197 -16.53 -5.82 22.57
N LYS A 198 -17.22 -6.11 21.46
CA LYS A 198 -18.13 -7.26 21.34
C LYS A 198 -17.42 -8.60 21.57
N ASP A 199 -16.21 -8.77 21.04
CA ASP A 199 -15.48 -10.04 21.11
C ASP A 199 -14.87 -10.24 22.49
N LEU A 200 -14.41 -9.16 23.11
CA LEU A 200 -13.93 -9.16 24.49
C LEU A 200 -15.04 -9.47 25.49
N ALA A 201 -16.25 -8.91 25.29
CA ALA A 201 -17.42 -9.25 26.09
C ALA A 201 -17.75 -10.75 25.99
N VAL A 202 -17.75 -11.33 24.79
CA VAL A 202 -17.97 -12.77 24.60
C VAL A 202 -16.88 -13.62 25.27
N LEU A 203 -15.62 -13.18 25.26
CA LEU A 203 -14.53 -13.89 25.96
C LEU A 203 -14.69 -13.81 27.49
N LEU A 204 -15.18 -12.69 28.01
CA LEU A 204 -15.47 -12.51 29.42
C LEU A 204 -16.64 -13.39 29.86
N GLU A 205 -17.75 -13.38 29.12
CA GLU A 205 -18.92 -14.24 29.38
C GLU A 205 -18.57 -15.73 29.42
N ARG A 206 -17.61 -16.16 28.58
CA ARG A 206 -17.11 -17.54 28.54
C ARG A 206 -16.05 -17.85 29.60
N ALA A 207 -15.75 -16.91 30.50
CA ALA A 207 -14.66 -16.98 31.48
C ALA A 207 -13.28 -17.30 30.85
N ALA A 208 -13.11 -17.01 29.56
CA ALA A 208 -11.84 -17.17 28.84
C ALA A 208 -10.92 -15.97 29.08
N LEU A 209 -11.51 -14.78 29.31
CA LEU A 209 -10.83 -13.57 29.72
C LEU A 209 -11.08 -13.31 31.21
N LYS A 210 -10.00 -13.11 31.98
CA LYS A 210 -10.06 -12.71 33.39
C LYS A 210 -9.61 -11.27 33.52
N LEU A 211 -10.37 -10.43 34.22
CA LEU A 211 -10.08 -9.01 34.38
C LEU A 211 -9.39 -8.66 35.70
N ASP A 212 -9.29 -9.60 36.65
CA ASP A 212 -8.70 -9.38 37.99
C ASP A 212 -7.24 -8.88 37.97
N ALA A 213 -6.52 -9.18 36.88
CA ALA A 213 -5.11 -8.83 36.71
C ALA A 213 -4.88 -7.59 35.82
N VAL A 214 -5.96 -6.99 35.31
CA VAL A 214 -5.88 -5.83 34.42
C VAL A 214 -5.54 -4.59 35.25
N ALA A 215 -4.33 -4.07 35.03
CA ALA A 215 -3.86 -2.85 35.69
C ALA A 215 -4.33 -1.60 34.94
N SER A 216 -4.42 -1.67 33.60
CA SER A 216 -4.80 -0.53 32.76
C SER A 216 -5.76 -0.94 31.64
N VAL A 217 -6.80 -0.14 31.43
CA VAL A 217 -7.72 -0.23 30.30
C VAL A 217 -7.49 0.97 29.39
N VAL A 218 -7.17 0.69 28.13
CA VAL A 218 -7.02 1.68 27.05
C VAL A 218 -8.29 1.66 26.21
N LEU A 219 -9.01 2.77 26.19
CA LEU A 219 -10.19 3.00 25.37
C LEU A 219 -9.75 3.66 24.06
N ALA A 220 -9.71 2.90 22.97
CA ALA A 220 -9.26 3.41 21.67
C ALA A 220 -10.42 4.08 20.92
N TRP A 221 -10.45 5.42 20.94
CA TRP A 221 -11.42 6.28 20.25
C TRP A 221 -12.88 5.86 20.48
N PRO A 222 -13.36 5.99 21.74
CA PRO A 222 -14.69 5.55 22.11
C PRO A 222 -15.80 6.34 21.41
N GLU A 223 -15.51 7.44 20.71
CA GLU A 223 -16.48 8.14 19.86
C GLU A 223 -17.15 7.20 18.84
N ALA A 224 -16.44 6.16 18.38
CA ALA A 224 -16.99 5.13 17.50
C ALA A 224 -17.74 4.00 18.24
N LEU A 225 -17.67 3.97 19.57
CA LEU A 225 -18.18 2.90 20.43
C LEU A 225 -19.40 3.31 21.26
N VAL A 226 -19.49 4.60 21.62
CA VAL A 226 -20.54 5.13 22.52
C VAL A 226 -21.90 5.25 21.82
N GLU A 227 -21.92 5.37 20.50
CA GLU A 227 -23.13 5.40 19.69
C GLU A 227 -23.29 4.05 18.95
N GLY A 228 -24.02 3.10 19.55
CA GLY A 228 -24.38 1.84 18.88
C GLY A 228 -24.53 0.62 19.80
N ASP A 229 -24.70 -0.56 19.19
CA ASP A 229 -24.92 -1.85 19.87
C ASP A 229 -23.77 -2.24 20.82
N GLY A 230 -22.59 -1.66 20.64
CA GLY A 230 -21.40 -1.90 21.47
C GLY A 230 -21.40 -1.17 22.81
N ALA A 231 -22.26 -0.18 23.03
CA ALA A 231 -22.22 0.67 24.23
C ALA A 231 -22.52 -0.11 25.52
N ALA A 232 -23.52 -1.00 25.50
CA ALA A 232 -23.86 -1.82 26.68
C ALA A 232 -22.74 -2.83 27.02
N ALA A 233 -22.12 -3.43 26.00
CA ALA A 233 -20.98 -4.32 26.18
C ALA A 233 -19.75 -3.57 26.71
N LEU A 234 -19.54 -2.33 26.25
CA LEU A 234 -18.49 -1.44 26.76
C LEU A 234 -18.71 -1.12 28.25
N ASP A 235 -19.91 -0.71 28.63
CA ASP A 235 -20.26 -0.39 30.02
C ASP A 235 -20.08 -1.61 30.93
N THR A 236 -20.42 -2.81 30.44
CA THR A 236 -20.21 -4.08 31.15
C THR A 236 -18.72 -4.36 31.39
N LEU A 237 -17.88 -4.29 30.33
CA LEU A 237 -16.44 -4.50 30.45
C LEU A 237 -15.79 -3.49 31.42
N LEU A 238 -16.20 -2.22 31.37
CA LEU A 238 -15.69 -1.18 32.25
C LEU A 238 -16.17 -1.30 33.70
N GLY A 239 -17.36 -1.87 33.91
CA GLY A 239 -17.91 -2.20 35.23
C GLY A 239 -17.13 -3.32 35.91
N GLU A 240 -16.78 -4.37 35.15
CA GLU A 240 -15.99 -5.50 35.64
C GLU A 240 -14.52 -5.12 35.88
N ALA A 241 -13.95 -4.22 35.08
CA ALA A 241 -12.59 -3.67 35.25
C ALA A 241 -12.54 -2.37 36.09
N ARG A 242 -13.27 -2.32 37.22
CA ARG A 242 -13.42 -1.10 38.03
C ARG A 242 -12.12 -0.57 38.64
N ASP A 243 -11.20 -1.47 38.98
CA ASP A 243 -9.95 -1.15 39.70
C ASP A 243 -8.79 -0.81 38.73
N ALA A 244 -9.01 -0.94 37.42
CA ALA A 244 -8.01 -0.65 36.41
C ALA A 244 -7.89 0.86 36.11
N HIS A 245 -6.65 1.33 35.90
CA HIS A 245 -6.41 2.70 35.44
C HIS A 245 -7.00 2.92 34.05
N ARG A 246 -7.67 4.05 33.85
CA ARG A 246 -8.37 4.36 32.59
C ARG A 246 -7.58 5.35 31.76
N ILE A 247 -7.22 4.93 30.55
CA ILE A 247 -6.59 5.79 29.54
C ILE A 247 -7.54 5.85 28.34
N VAL A 248 -8.00 7.05 28.02
CA VAL A 248 -8.93 7.29 26.90
C VAL A 248 -8.18 7.95 25.77
N LEU A 249 -8.18 7.34 24.60
CA LEU A 249 -7.71 7.95 23.36
C LEU A 249 -8.92 8.58 22.70
N SER A 250 -8.90 9.88 22.48
CA SER A 250 -10.03 10.61 21.92
C SER A 250 -9.53 11.61 20.91
N TRP A 251 -10.26 11.82 19.82
CA TRP A 251 -9.96 12.91 18.90
C TRP A 251 -10.85 14.14 19.17
N ASN A 252 -11.97 13.94 19.86
CA ASN A 252 -12.86 15.00 20.30
C ASN A 252 -13.50 14.67 21.65
N PRO A 253 -12.87 15.04 22.78
CA PRO A 253 -13.38 14.71 24.11
C PRO A 253 -14.72 15.37 24.43
N ALA A 254 -15.10 16.45 23.72
CA ALA A 254 -16.38 17.11 23.92
C ALA A 254 -17.58 16.22 23.51
N LEU A 255 -17.40 15.29 22.56
CA LEU A 255 -18.42 14.31 22.18
C LEU A 255 -18.64 13.24 23.25
N LEU A 256 -17.69 13.11 24.19
CA LEU A 256 -17.69 12.06 25.21
C LEU A 256 -18.15 12.56 26.57
N GLY A 257 -18.77 13.74 26.69
CA GLY A 257 -19.10 14.36 27.98
C GLY A 257 -19.77 13.41 28.98
N ASP A 258 -20.90 12.80 28.60
CA ASP A 258 -21.64 11.86 29.45
C ASP A 258 -20.86 10.58 29.72
N PHE A 259 -20.07 10.11 28.75
CA PHE A 259 -19.22 8.94 28.90
C PHE A 259 -18.07 9.18 29.89
N LEU A 260 -17.41 10.35 29.79
CA LEU A 260 -16.32 10.75 30.67
C LEU A 260 -16.82 11.02 32.10
N GLU A 261 -18.02 11.59 32.28
CA GLU A 261 -18.56 11.77 33.64
C GLU A 261 -18.87 10.43 34.31
N ARG A 262 -19.39 9.45 33.55
CA ARG A 262 -19.68 8.09 34.04
C ARG A 262 -18.43 7.24 34.27
N HIS A 263 -17.48 7.25 33.33
CA HIS A 263 -16.37 6.31 33.28
C HIS A 263 -14.99 6.94 33.42
N ALA A 264 -14.82 8.25 33.42
CA ALA A 264 -13.50 8.88 33.54
C ALA A 264 -13.56 10.23 34.27
N ARG A 265 -14.28 10.25 35.41
CA ARG A 265 -14.58 11.48 36.14
C ARG A 265 -13.30 12.24 36.53
N ARG A 266 -13.31 13.56 36.29
CA ARG A 266 -12.15 14.46 36.52
C ARG A 266 -10.90 14.02 35.77
N ALA A 267 -11.00 13.41 34.58
CA ALA A 267 -9.83 13.03 33.81
C ALA A 267 -8.87 14.21 33.56
N LEU A 268 -7.56 13.93 33.47
CA LEU A 268 -6.60 14.88 32.94
C LEU A 268 -6.65 14.81 31.41
N VAL A 269 -7.01 15.90 30.75
CA VAL A 269 -6.98 16.01 29.28
C VAL A 269 -5.60 16.49 28.87
N VAL A 270 -4.94 15.73 28.00
CA VAL A 270 -3.60 15.97 27.48
C VAL A 270 -3.65 16.06 25.97
N GLY A 271 -3.08 17.14 25.43
CA GLY A 271 -3.16 17.50 24.01
C GLY A 271 -4.09 18.68 23.76
N MET A 272 -4.02 19.25 22.56
CA MET A 272 -4.85 20.40 22.18
C MET A 272 -6.18 19.92 21.59
N PRO A 273 -7.32 20.07 22.30
CA PRO A 273 -8.63 19.81 21.72
C PRO A 273 -8.87 20.78 20.55
N PRO A 274 -9.62 20.37 19.50
CA PRO A 274 -9.88 21.19 18.32
C PRO A 274 -10.96 22.25 18.60
N VAL A 275 -10.76 23.04 19.65
CA VAL A 275 -11.66 24.11 20.07
C VAL A 275 -10.93 25.46 20.08
N ASP A 276 -11.66 26.53 19.80
CA ASP A 276 -11.15 27.89 19.94
C ASP A 276 -11.05 28.33 21.41
N GLU A 277 -10.54 29.54 21.64
CA GLU A 277 -10.43 30.15 22.99
C GLU A 277 -11.78 30.26 23.71
N THR A 278 -12.90 30.19 22.97
CA THR A 278 -14.27 30.24 23.49
C THR A 278 -14.89 28.84 23.68
N GLY A 279 -14.14 27.77 23.40
CA GLY A 279 -14.58 26.39 23.51
C GLY A 279 -15.42 25.89 22.33
N ARG A 280 -15.52 26.64 21.22
CA ARG A 280 -16.27 26.21 20.03
C ARG A 280 -15.40 25.37 19.10
N PRO A 281 -15.97 24.37 18.39
CA PRO A 281 -15.20 23.56 17.44
C PRO A 281 -14.56 24.41 16.34
N LEU A 282 -13.28 24.18 16.08
CA LEU A 282 -12.55 24.86 15.01
C LEU A 282 -13.09 24.43 13.62
N PRO A 283 -13.24 25.36 12.65
CA PRO A 283 -13.70 25.03 11.29
C PRO A 283 -12.67 24.14 10.55
N PRO A 284 -13.03 23.42 9.48
CA PRO A 284 -12.06 22.64 8.70
C PRO A 284 -10.85 23.47 8.23
N ALA A 285 -9.64 22.91 8.35
CA ALA A 285 -8.38 23.63 8.11
C ALA A 285 -8.02 23.76 6.61
N CYS A 286 -8.46 22.81 5.78
CA CYS A 286 -8.20 22.81 4.35
C CYS A 286 -9.24 21.95 3.60
N ARG A 287 -9.15 21.93 2.26
CA ARG A 287 -9.84 20.94 1.43
C ARG A 287 -8.94 19.73 1.23
N ALA A 288 -9.49 18.52 1.30
CA ALA A 288 -8.75 17.27 1.11
C ALA A 288 -9.58 16.26 0.32
N ARG A 289 -8.90 15.38 -0.42
CA ARG A 289 -9.53 14.23 -1.05
C ARG A 289 -9.33 13.01 -0.18
N PHE A 290 -10.26 12.06 -0.19
CA PHE A 290 -10.12 10.84 0.61
C PHE A 290 -10.52 9.59 -0.15
N ALA A 291 -9.90 8.47 0.21
CA ALA A 291 -10.33 7.16 -0.22
C ALA A 291 -10.34 6.20 0.97
N VAL A 292 -11.41 5.41 1.10
CA VAL A 292 -11.54 4.42 2.17
C VAL A 292 -10.78 3.16 1.75
N VAL A 293 -9.67 2.89 2.44
CA VAL A 293 -8.74 1.81 2.13
C VAL A 293 -8.24 1.17 3.43
N PRO A 294 -8.35 -0.16 3.60
CA PRO A 294 -7.74 -0.85 4.74
C PRO A 294 -6.23 -0.60 4.81
N SER A 295 -5.67 -0.51 6.02
CA SER A 295 -4.25 -0.20 6.27
C SER A 295 -3.29 -1.07 5.44
N PHE A 296 -3.54 -2.37 5.36
CA PHE A 296 -2.72 -3.30 4.56
C PHE A 296 -2.75 -3.07 3.04
N ARG A 297 -3.73 -2.31 2.51
CA ARG A 297 -3.84 -1.97 1.07
C ARG A 297 -3.38 -0.56 0.73
N ARG A 298 -2.98 0.25 1.72
CA ARG A 298 -2.61 1.67 1.48
C ARG A 298 -1.47 1.80 0.46
N SER A 299 -0.50 0.88 0.46
CA SER A 299 0.60 0.88 -0.53
C SER A 299 0.14 0.66 -1.98
N LEU A 300 -0.91 -0.16 -2.18
CA LEU A 300 -1.53 -0.34 -3.50
C LEU A 300 -2.38 0.88 -3.88
N ALA A 301 -3.12 1.44 -2.92
CA ALA A 301 -3.93 2.63 -3.13
C ALA A 301 -3.10 3.86 -3.51
N VAL A 302 -1.87 4.00 -3.00
CA VAL A 302 -0.93 5.03 -3.46
C VAL A 302 -0.72 4.92 -4.98
N ARG A 303 -0.43 3.72 -5.50
CA ARG A 303 -0.23 3.50 -6.94
C ARG A 303 -1.48 3.86 -7.73
N ASP A 304 -2.63 3.42 -7.24
CA ASP A 304 -3.93 3.66 -7.89
C ASP A 304 -4.26 5.16 -7.93
N ALA A 305 -3.93 5.90 -6.86
CA ALA A 305 -4.11 7.34 -6.79
C ALA A 305 -3.12 8.09 -7.70
N LEU A 306 -1.86 7.66 -7.77
CA LEU A 306 -0.87 8.24 -8.68
C LEU A 306 -1.32 8.14 -10.14
N ASP A 307 -1.79 6.95 -10.54
CA ASP A 307 -2.33 6.72 -11.89
C ASP A 307 -3.58 7.58 -12.12
N THR A 308 -4.49 7.65 -11.15
CA THR A 308 -5.75 8.42 -11.25
C THR A 308 -5.50 9.93 -11.35
N LEU A 309 -4.47 10.43 -10.66
CA LEU A 309 -4.09 11.85 -10.66
C LEU A 309 -3.12 12.20 -11.79
N SER A 310 -2.59 11.20 -12.51
CA SER A 310 -1.50 11.39 -13.48
C SER A 310 -0.30 12.15 -12.87
N ALA A 311 0.03 11.85 -11.62
CA ALA A 311 1.07 12.55 -10.87
C ALA A 311 2.48 12.12 -11.33
N THR A 312 3.33 13.10 -11.58
CA THR A 312 4.72 12.99 -12.06
C THR A 312 5.74 13.20 -10.94
N THR A 313 5.46 14.11 -10.01
CA THR A 313 6.33 14.46 -8.87
C THR A 313 5.57 14.38 -7.54
N PRO A 314 5.12 13.18 -7.14
CA PRO A 314 4.29 13.02 -5.96
C PRO A 314 5.10 13.13 -4.66
N PHE A 315 4.49 13.72 -3.64
CA PHE A 315 4.95 13.67 -2.26
C PHE A 315 4.10 12.69 -1.46
N VAL A 316 4.71 11.61 -0.97
CA VAL A 316 4.03 10.58 -0.16
C VAL A 316 4.46 10.70 1.30
N TRP A 317 3.53 11.11 2.16
CA TRP A 317 3.73 11.22 3.59
C TRP A 317 3.21 9.98 4.32
N ASN A 318 4.09 9.32 5.07
CA ASN A 318 3.80 8.08 5.81
C ASN A 318 3.80 8.28 7.33
N GLY A 319 3.54 9.50 7.79
CA GLY A 319 3.66 9.88 9.19
C GLY A 319 5.05 10.43 9.53
N GLY A 320 5.14 11.13 10.67
CA GLY A 320 6.37 11.77 11.13
C GLY A 320 6.54 13.20 10.60
N PRO A 321 7.69 13.84 10.86
CA PRO A 321 7.89 15.25 10.53
C PRO A 321 7.72 15.49 9.03
N ILE A 322 6.95 16.53 8.68
CA ILE A 322 6.74 16.94 7.30
C ILE A 322 7.98 17.73 6.87
N THR A 323 8.86 17.09 6.11
CA THR A 323 9.98 17.77 5.45
C THR A 323 9.52 18.25 4.07
N PRO A 324 9.41 19.57 3.84
CA PRO A 324 8.97 20.09 2.55
C PRO A 324 9.98 19.71 1.45
N PRO A 325 9.52 19.24 0.28
CA PRO A 325 10.40 18.93 -0.85
C PRO A 325 11.02 20.20 -1.46
N GLU A 326 12.19 20.07 -2.09
CA GLU A 326 12.89 21.19 -2.75
C GLU A 326 12.08 21.80 -3.91
N ALA A 327 11.27 20.99 -4.59
CA ALA A 327 10.33 21.41 -5.62
C ALA A 327 8.90 21.16 -5.15
N ALA A 328 7.98 22.06 -5.51
CA ALA A 328 6.55 21.88 -5.21
C ALA A 328 6.04 20.58 -5.86
N PRO A 329 5.44 19.65 -5.09
CA PRO A 329 4.91 18.41 -5.63
C PRO A 329 3.66 18.72 -6.47
N ASP A 330 3.38 17.85 -7.44
CA ASP A 330 2.15 17.93 -8.23
C ASP A 330 0.98 17.14 -7.61
N ALA A 331 1.26 16.28 -6.62
CA ALA A 331 0.28 15.61 -5.78
C ALA A 331 0.83 15.31 -4.38
N VAL A 332 -0.02 15.43 -3.36
CA VAL A 332 0.30 15.08 -1.96
C VAL A 332 -0.57 13.91 -1.51
N LEU A 333 0.05 12.81 -1.07
CA LEU A 333 -0.59 11.55 -0.70
C LEU A 333 -0.23 11.18 0.74
N CYS A 334 -1.23 10.93 1.59
CA CYS A 334 -1.07 10.64 3.00
C CYS A 334 -1.48 9.19 3.28
N THR A 335 -0.53 8.35 3.66
CA THR A 335 -0.80 6.95 4.07
C THR A 335 -0.95 6.81 5.58
N ALA A 336 -0.43 7.74 6.37
CA ALA A 336 -0.76 7.90 7.78
C ALA A 336 -1.87 8.94 7.95
N LEU A 337 -2.63 8.84 9.03
CA LEU A 337 -3.69 9.81 9.34
C LEU A 337 -3.07 11.11 9.90
N PRO A 338 -3.20 12.26 9.22
CA PRO A 338 -2.61 13.51 9.68
C PRO A 338 -3.43 14.14 10.81
N SER A 339 -2.74 14.80 11.75
CA SER A 339 -3.33 15.77 12.66
C SER A 339 -3.84 17.01 11.93
N ARG A 340 -4.59 17.87 12.64
CA ARG A 340 -5.13 19.12 12.09
C ARG A 340 -4.03 20.06 11.56
N ASP A 341 -2.92 20.20 12.30
CA ASP A 341 -1.82 21.08 11.90
C ASP A 341 -0.99 20.46 10.77
N GLU A 342 -0.85 19.13 10.77
CA GLU A 342 -0.18 18.38 9.71
C GLU A 342 -0.97 18.47 8.40
N VAL A 343 -2.30 18.28 8.40
CA VAL A 343 -3.11 18.37 7.17
C VAL A 343 -3.12 19.79 6.61
N ALA A 344 -3.10 20.80 7.48
CA ALA A 344 -2.94 22.20 7.08
C ALA A 344 -1.56 22.46 6.45
N THR A 345 -0.50 21.83 7.00
CA THR A 345 0.86 21.94 6.47
C THR A 345 1.01 21.22 5.14
N LEU A 346 0.48 20.01 5.02
CA LEU A 346 0.47 19.21 3.79
C LEU A 346 -0.26 19.93 2.66
N ALA A 347 -1.39 20.59 2.96
CA ALA A 347 -2.12 21.40 1.99
C ALA A 347 -1.32 22.63 1.50
N ARG A 348 -0.32 23.10 2.25
CA ARG A 348 0.55 24.23 1.86
C ARG A 348 1.76 23.82 1.04
N LEU A 349 2.07 22.53 0.90
CA LEU A 349 3.24 22.07 0.15
C LEU A 349 3.12 22.31 -1.36
N GLY A 350 1.89 22.42 -1.90
CA GLY A 350 1.60 22.48 -3.33
C GLY A 350 0.92 21.20 -3.83
N GLY A 351 0.58 21.13 -5.12
CA GLY A 351 0.04 19.90 -5.72
C GLY A 351 -1.47 19.65 -5.52
N GLY A 352 -2.23 20.70 -5.18
CA GLY A 352 -3.68 20.63 -5.04
C GLY A 352 -4.17 20.12 -3.68
N GLU A 353 -5.37 19.52 -3.66
CA GLU A 353 -5.97 18.98 -2.44
C GLU A 353 -5.22 17.70 -2.00
N PRO A 354 -4.68 17.62 -0.77
CA PRO A 354 -4.02 16.42 -0.28
C PRO A 354 -4.99 15.23 -0.27
N VAL A 355 -4.50 14.08 -0.69
CA VAL A 355 -5.25 12.82 -0.70
C VAL A 355 -4.90 12.05 0.57
N VAL A 356 -5.91 11.69 1.36
CA VAL A 356 -5.74 10.93 2.60
C VAL A 356 -6.40 9.55 2.48
N PHE A 357 -5.61 8.49 2.66
CA PHE A 357 -6.14 7.12 2.72
C PHE A 357 -6.57 6.78 4.14
N ILE A 358 -7.84 6.44 4.33
CA ILE A 358 -8.42 6.24 5.65
C ILE A 358 -9.15 4.90 5.78
N ALA A 359 -9.25 4.38 6.99
CA ALA A 359 -10.27 3.39 7.34
C ALA A 359 -11.64 4.07 7.50
N ALA A 360 -12.73 3.30 7.39
CA ALA A 360 -14.09 3.85 7.49
C ALA A 360 -14.33 4.56 8.83
N VAL A 361 -13.81 4.00 9.93
CA VAL A 361 -13.92 4.55 11.30
C VAL A 361 -13.22 5.92 11.47
N GLN A 362 -12.28 6.26 10.57
CA GLN A 362 -11.52 7.51 10.64
C GLN A 362 -12.21 8.68 9.91
N LEU A 363 -13.29 8.40 9.16
CA LEU A 363 -14.00 9.41 8.37
C LEU A 363 -14.60 10.56 9.20
N PRO A 364 -15.25 10.32 10.36
CA PRO A 364 -15.78 11.41 11.19
C PRO A 364 -14.69 12.39 11.65
N TYR A 365 -13.53 11.86 12.06
CA TYR A 365 -12.38 12.68 12.40
C TYR A 365 -11.89 13.50 11.20
N LEU A 366 -11.69 12.87 10.04
CA LEU A 366 -11.17 13.57 8.87
C LEU A 366 -12.11 14.71 8.42
N ARG A 367 -13.44 14.52 8.55
CA ARG A 367 -14.45 15.57 8.30
C ARG A 367 -14.37 16.75 9.27
N SER A 368 -13.88 16.52 10.49
CA SER A 368 -13.70 17.59 11.48
C SER A 368 -12.49 18.47 11.18
N VAL A 369 -11.47 17.94 10.52
CA VAL A 369 -10.21 18.66 10.24
C VAL A 369 -10.12 19.18 8.81
N ALA A 370 -10.84 18.61 7.84
CA ALA A 370 -10.80 19.02 6.44
C ALA A 370 -12.15 18.89 5.74
N THR A 371 -12.38 19.73 4.73
CA THR A 371 -13.53 19.64 3.82
C THR A 371 -13.24 18.58 2.77
N LEU A 372 -14.06 17.52 2.73
CA LEU A 372 -13.72 16.29 2.02
C LEU A 372 -14.40 16.11 0.66
N THR A 373 -13.60 15.71 -0.32
CA THR A 373 -14.08 15.22 -1.62
C THR A 373 -13.69 13.75 -1.81
N PRO A 374 -14.61 12.83 -2.12
CA PRO A 374 -14.23 11.43 -2.34
C PRO A 374 -13.34 11.28 -3.60
N LEU A 375 -12.33 10.43 -3.50
CA LEU A 375 -11.49 9.97 -4.62
C LEU A 375 -11.84 8.52 -4.92
N ALA A 376 -12.43 8.29 -6.10
CA ALA A 376 -12.68 6.94 -6.57
C ALA A 376 -11.35 6.29 -7.00
N LEU A 377 -10.88 5.33 -6.22
CA LEU A 377 -9.77 4.47 -6.63
C LEU A 377 -10.37 3.25 -7.34
N ALA A 378 -10.13 3.10 -8.63
CA ALA A 378 -10.45 1.85 -9.31
C ALA A 378 -9.65 0.73 -8.64
N SER A 379 -10.29 -0.32 -8.12
CA SER A 379 -9.52 -1.42 -7.53
C SER A 379 -8.75 -2.19 -8.61
N GLY A 380 -7.71 -2.93 -8.24
CA GLY A 380 -7.00 -3.81 -9.18
C GLY A 380 -7.92 -4.81 -9.90
N ALA A 381 -9.03 -5.20 -9.28
CA ALA A 381 -10.06 -6.03 -9.90
C ALA A 381 -10.92 -5.24 -10.89
N ASP A 382 -11.24 -3.97 -10.58
CA ASP A 382 -11.94 -3.07 -11.51
C ASP A 382 -11.08 -2.82 -12.75
N ARG A 383 -9.78 -2.52 -12.59
CA ARG A 383 -8.86 -2.35 -13.72
C ARG A 383 -8.66 -3.62 -14.56
N ALA A 384 -8.72 -4.79 -13.94
CA ALA A 384 -8.66 -6.06 -14.68
C ALA A 384 -9.96 -6.30 -15.47
N ARG A 385 -11.11 -5.96 -14.88
CA ARG A 385 -12.41 -6.03 -15.56
C ARG A 385 -12.51 -5.01 -16.69
N ASP A 386 -12.12 -3.76 -16.48
CA ASP A 386 -12.14 -2.71 -17.50
C ASP A 386 -11.20 -3.05 -18.66
N ARG A 387 -9.98 -3.53 -18.40
CA ARG A 387 -9.08 -4.00 -19.46
C ARG A 387 -9.64 -5.19 -20.23
N ALA A 388 -10.32 -6.11 -19.55
CA ALA A 388 -10.98 -7.23 -20.21
C ALA A 388 -12.16 -6.75 -21.07
N GLU A 389 -12.93 -5.77 -20.60
CA GLU A 389 -14.06 -5.20 -21.33
C GLU A 389 -13.58 -4.42 -22.56
N MET A 390 -12.58 -3.57 -22.40
CA MET A 390 -11.97 -2.81 -23.50
C MET A 390 -11.29 -3.74 -24.53
N LEU A 391 -10.78 -4.89 -24.10
CA LEU A 391 -10.30 -5.93 -25.01
C LEU A 391 -11.46 -6.59 -25.77
N ARG A 392 -12.57 -6.91 -25.10
CA ARG A 392 -13.78 -7.46 -25.74
C ARG A 392 -14.35 -6.49 -26.77
N GLU A 393 -14.49 -5.21 -26.44
CA GLU A 393 -15.00 -4.18 -27.34
C GLU A 393 -14.12 -4.04 -28.59
N ARG A 394 -12.80 -4.05 -28.42
CA ARG A 394 -11.84 -3.94 -29.52
C ARG A 394 -11.83 -5.19 -30.41
N VAL A 395 -11.92 -6.38 -29.82
CA VAL A 395 -12.09 -7.63 -30.58
C VAL A 395 -13.41 -7.61 -31.34
N ALA A 396 -14.52 -7.23 -30.69
CA ALA A 396 -15.82 -7.10 -31.34
C ALA A 396 -15.79 -6.08 -32.49
N GLY A 397 -15.10 -4.95 -32.30
CA GLY A 397 -14.90 -3.93 -33.33
C GLY A 397 -14.14 -4.45 -34.56
N LEU A 398 -13.03 -5.18 -34.35
CA LEU A 398 -12.25 -5.78 -35.43
C LEU A 398 -13.04 -6.85 -36.20
N LEU A 399 -13.78 -7.70 -35.48
CA LEU A 399 -14.64 -8.71 -36.10
C LEU A 399 -15.78 -8.08 -36.91
N THR A 400 -16.35 -6.97 -36.42
CA THR A 400 -17.42 -6.24 -37.13
C THR A 400 -16.88 -5.51 -38.37
N ALA A 401 -15.65 -5.01 -38.31
CA ALA A 401 -14.99 -4.33 -39.42
C ALA A 401 -14.42 -5.27 -40.49
N GLY A 402 -14.47 -6.60 -40.27
CA GLY A 402 -14.05 -7.62 -41.24
C GLY A 402 -12.56 -7.59 -41.60
N SER A 403 -11.71 -6.95 -40.81
CA SER A 403 -10.31 -6.67 -41.15
C SER A 403 -9.32 -7.71 -40.57
N VAL A 404 -9.73 -8.99 -40.53
CA VAL A 404 -8.98 -10.09 -39.88
C VAL A 404 -8.59 -11.23 -40.83
N ASP A 405 -8.76 -11.05 -42.14
CA ASP A 405 -8.52 -12.12 -43.13
C ASP A 405 -7.06 -12.57 -43.19
N ALA A 406 -6.11 -11.64 -43.00
CA ALA A 406 -4.68 -11.96 -43.01
C ALA A 406 -4.28 -12.78 -41.77
N GLU A 407 -4.84 -12.44 -40.61
CA GLU A 407 -4.63 -13.13 -39.35
C GLU A 407 -5.29 -14.52 -39.36
N LEU A 408 -6.46 -14.66 -39.98
CA LEU A 408 -7.11 -15.96 -40.18
C LEU A 408 -6.26 -16.87 -41.06
N ALA A 409 -5.73 -16.38 -42.19
CA ALA A 409 -4.84 -17.16 -43.05
C ALA A 409 -3.55 -17.60 -42.33
N LEU A 410 -3.03 -16.78 -41.41
CA LEU A 410 -1.87 -17.13 -40.59
C LEU A 410 -2.19 -18.22 -39.55
N LEU A 411 -3.37 -18.16 -38.95
CA LEU A 411 -3.78 -19.06 -37.87
C LEU A 411 -4.45 -20.35 -38.36
N ASP A 412 -4.85 -20.42 -39.63
CA ASP A 412 -5.55 -21.57 -40.25
C ASP A 412 -4.83 -22.91 -39.99
N PRO A 413 -3.50 -23.04 -40.19
CA PRO A 413 -2.79 -24.30 -39.91
C PRO A 413 -2.75 -24.69 -38.43
N LEU A 414 -2.95 -23.72 -37.53
CA LEU A 414 -3.05 -23.97 -36.09
C LEU A 414 -4.44 -24.46 -35.72
N PHE A 415 -5.49 -23.94 -36.36
CA PHE A 415 -6.87 -24.38 -36.15
C PHE A 415 -7.13 -25.80 -36.68
N GLU A 416 -6.36 -26.27 -37.67
CA GLU A 416 -6.41 -27.67 -38.11
C GLU A 416 -5.92 -28.65 -37.01
N ARG A 417 -5.06 -28.18 -36.11
CA ARG A 417 -4.37 -29.02 -35.11
C ARG A 417 -4.86 -28.81 -33.68
N PHE A 418 -5.40 -27.64 -33.36
CA PHE A 418 -5.78 -27.20 -32.02
C PHE A 418 -7.12 -26.48 -32.04
N ASP A 419 -7.83 -26.51 -30.90
CA ASP A 419 -9.10 -25.81 -30.78
C ASP A 419 -8.90 -24.28 -30.91
N PRO A 420 -9.74 -23.57 -31.70
CA PRO A 420 -9.61 -22.12 -31.88
C PRO A 420 -9.65 -21.32 -30.58
N ALA A 421 -10.38 -21.78 -29.56
CA ALA A 421 -10.40 -21.12 -28.26
C ALA A 421 -9.07 -21.28 -27.50
N GLU A 422 -8.40 -22.43 -27.64
CA GLU A 422 -7.07 -22.66 -27.06
C GLU A 422 -6.00 -21.82 -27.75
N VAL A 423 -6.04 -21.71 -29.09
CA VAL A 423 -5.14 -20.83 -29.86
C VAL A 423 -5.34 -19.37 -29.46
N ALA A 424 -6.59 -18.90 -29.33
CA ALA A 424 -6.89 -17.54 -28.86
C ALA A 424 -6.40 -17.30 -27.42
N ALA A 425 -6.57 -18.27 -26.52
CA ALA A 425 -6.07 -18.19 -25.15
C ALA A 425 -4.53 -18.12 -25.09
N ALA A 426 -3.84 -18.89 -25.94
CA ALA A 426 -2.38 -18.87 -26.05
C ALA A 426 -1.85 -17.52 -26.55
N LEU A 427 -2.50 -16.91 -27.55
CA LEU A 427 -2.15 -15.57 -28.04
C LEU A 427 -2.35 -14.49 -26.95
N LEU A 428 -3.43 -14.57 -26.17
CA LEU A 428 -3.66 -13.67 -25.03
C LEU A 428 -2.67 -13.89 -23.88
N ALA A 429 -2.10 -15.08 -23.74
CA ALA A 429 -1.03 -15.35 -22.77
C ALA A 429 0.29 -14.69 -23.23
N LEU A 430 0.68 -14.89 -24.49
CA LEU A 430 1.86 -14.25 -25.08
C LEU A 430 1.81 -12.72 -25.01
N GLN A 431 0.64 -12.12 -25.25
CA GLN A 431 0.46 -10.68 -25.16
C GLN A 431 0.65 -10.15 -23.72
N ARG A 432 0.24 -10.92 -22.70
CA ARG A 432 0.44 -10.56 -21.29
C ARG A 432 1.92 -10.60 -20.89
N GLU A 433 2.67 -11.58 -21.38
CA GLU A 433 4.12 -11.69 -21.13
C GLU A 433 4.88 -10.53 -21.77
N THR A 434 4.52 -10.17 -23.00
CA THR A 434 5.11 -9.04 -23.73
C THR A 434 4.80 -7.69 -23.07
N GLY A 435 3.61 -7.54 -22.48
CA GLY A 435 3.22 -6.36 -21.69
C GLY A 435 3.92 -6.25 -20.33
N SER A 436 4.32 -7.38 -19.73
CA SER A 436 5.04 -7.41 -18.46
C SER A 436 6.54 -7.07 -18.62
N GLY A 437 7.13 -7.39 -19.78
CA GLY A 437 8.55 -7.16 -20.06
C GLY A 437 8.95 -5.69 -20.30
N LYS A 438 7.99 -4.79 -20.53
CA LYS A 438 8.28 -3.35 -20.79
C LYS A 438 8.42 -2.50 -19.52
N ARG A 439 8.19 -3.07 -18.33
CA ARG A 439 8.23 -2.32 -17.04
C ARG A 439 9.54 -2.48 -16.25
N GLU A 440 10.52 -3.19 -16.79
CA GLU A 440 11.80 -3.43 -16.13
C GLU A 440 12.99 -2.97 -17.00
N THR A 441 13.04 -1.66 -17.28
CA THR A 441 14.24 -0.80 -17.36
C THR A 441 13.82 0.58 -17.89
N ILE A 442 13.25 1.42 -17.03
CA ILE A 442 13.28 2.87 -17.25
C ILE A 442 14.59 3.36 -16.61
N ALA A 443 15.66 3.33 -17.39
CA ALA A 443 16.77 4.25 -17.18
C ALA A 443 16.31 5.66 -17.63
N PRO A 444 16.76 6.74 -16.99
CA PRO A 444 16.20 8.07 -17.24
C PRO A 444 16.57 8.54 -18.64
N GLY A 445 15.56 8.63 -19.50
CA GLY A 445 15.69 9.20 -20.84
C GLY A 445 15.71 10.72 -20.76
N VAL A 446 16.88 11.30 -21.01
CA VAL A 446 17.00 12.63 -21.58
C VAL A 446 16.73 12.48 -23.08
N VAL A 447 15.78 13.28 -23.59
CA VAL A 447 15.54 13.52 -25.03
C VAL A 447 16.87 13.83 -25.73
N ASP A 448 17.24 13.23 -26.87
CA ASP A 448 16.69 13.52 -28.19
C ASP A 448 17.40 12.68 -29.27
N GLY A 449 16.70 12.36 -30.36
CA GLY A 449 17.27 11.88 -31.64
C GLY A 449 17.77 10.42 -31.69
N ALA A 450 17.20 9.62 -32.59
CA ALA A 450 17.78 8.32 -32.96
C ALA A 450 19.26 8.47 -33.35
N PRO A 451 20.18 7.58 -32.90
CA PRO A 451 21.59 7.68 -33.23
C PRO A 451 21.78 7.56 -34.74
N VAL A 452 22.50 8.52 -35.33
CA VAL A 452 22.80 8.54 -36.76
C VAL A 452 24.16 7.92 -36.99
N ARG A 453 24.25 7.02 -37.97
CA ARG A 453 25.50 6.36 -38.35
C ARG A 453 26.29 7.25 -39.32
N VAL A 454 27.53 7.52 -38.95
CA VAL A 454 28.50 8.22 -39.79
C VAL A 454 29.48 7.21 -40.34
N PHE A 455 29.53 7.12 -41.67
CA PHE A 455 30.53 6.34 -42.39
C PHE A 455 31.83 7.13 -42.46
N VAL A 456 32.93 6.49 -42.04
CA VAL A 456 34.28 7.05 -42.08
C VAL A 456 35.14 6.13 -42.95
N GLY A 457 35.72 6.67 -44.02
CA GLY A 457 36.53 5.91 -44.99
C GLY A 457 37.90 5.39 -44.51
N VAL A 458 38.08 5.18 -43.21
CA VAL A 458 39.28 4.57 -42.60
C VAL A 458 38.89 3.34 -41.80
N GLY A 459 39.63 2.25 -41.96
CA GLY A 459 39.38 0.97 -41.29
C GLY A 459 40.66 0.33 -40.73
N LYS A 460 40.57 -0.96 -40.37
CA LYS A 460 41.72 -1.72 -39.83
C LYS A 460 42.92 -1.76 -40.80
N LYS A 461 42.69 -1.78 -42.11
CA LYS A 461 43.77 -1.77 -43.12
C LYS A 461 44.62 -0.49 -43.07
N ASP A 462 44.04 0.63 -42.63
CA ASP A 462 44.75 1.90 -42.47
C ASP A 462 45.32 2.08 -41.04
N ARG A 463 45.41 0.99 -40.25
CA ARG A 463 45.85 0.97 -38.84
C ARG A 463 45.03 1.90 -37.92
N ALA A 464 43.78 2.22 -38.29
CA ALA A 464 42.90 3.02 -37.44
C ALA A 464 42.26 2.14 -36.35
N SER A 465 42.39 2.55 -35.09
CA SER A 465 41.70 1.93 -33.95
C SER A 465 40.50 2.78 -33.49
N ALA A 466 39.54 2.16 -32.77
CA ALA A 466 38.40 2.89 -32.21
C ALA A 466 38.85 4.07 -31.32
N LYS A 467 39.98 3.95 -30.62
CA LYS A 467 40.55 5.01 -29.79
C LYS A 467 41.05 6.20 -30.62
N ASP A 468 41.63 5.95 -31.79
CA ASP A 468 42.09 7.02 -32.70
C ASP A 468 40.90 7.76 -33.31
N LEU A 469 39.80 7.05 -33.63
CA LEU A 469 38.56 7.64 -34.15
C LEU A 469 37.86 8.52 -33.10
N VAL A 470 37.77 8.05 -31.85
CA VAL A 470 37.28 8.87 -30.73
C VAL A 470 38.15 10.11 -30.53
N GLY A 471 39.47 9.95 -30.60
CA GLY A 471 40.41 11.06 -30.47
C GLY A 471 40.25 12.11 -31.57
N ALA A 472 40.05 11.68 -32.82
CA ALA A 472 39.81 12.57 -33.95
C ALA A 472 38.46 13.30 -33.83
N LEU A 473 37.40 12.62 -33.38
CA LEU A 473 36.07 13.23 -33.18
C LEU A 473 36.06 14.28 -32.06
N ILE A 474 36.77 14.03 -30.96
CA ILE A 474 36.87 15.00 -29.86
C ILE A 474 37.76 16.19 -30.27
N ARG A 475 38.90 15.94 -30.93
CA ARG A 475 39.88 16.98 -31.25
C ARG A 475 39.47 17.84 -32.45
N GLU A 476 39.01 17.22 -33.54
CA GLU A 476 38.78 17.89 -34.82
C GLU A 476 37.30 18.23 -35.04
N ALA A 477 36.37 17.40 -34.56
CA ALA A 477 34.92 17.66 -34.68
C ALA A 477 34.30 18.30 -33.43
N GLY A 478 35.02 18.35 -32.31
CA GLY A 478 34.57 18.99 -31.07
C GLY A 478 33.38 18.30 -30.39
N ILE A 479 33.18 16.99 -30.63
CA ILE A 479 32.03 16.25 -30.11
C ILE A 479 32.31 15.75 -28.69
N ALA A 480 31.33 15.91 -27.80
CA ALA A 480 31.44 15.41 -26.44
C ALA A 480 31.49 13.87 -26.42
N LYS A 481 32.29 13.30 -25.52
CA LYS A 481 32.43 11.83 -25.37
C LYS A 481 31.09 11.13 -25.09
N GLY A 482 30.13 11.83 -24.51
CA GLY A 482 28.78 11.32 -24.24
C GLY A 482 27.90 11.14 -25.48
N ASP A 483 28.18 11.88 -26.56
CA ASP A 483 27.39 11.86 -27.80
C ASP A 483 27.93 10.88 -28.85
N ILE A 484 29.06 10.23 -28.54
CA ILE A 484 29.70 9.19 -29.36
C ILE A 484 29.22 7.84 -28.86
N GLY A 485 28.44 7.15 -29.70
CA GLY A 485 27.91 5.82 -29.45
C GLY A 485 28.87 4.70 -29.87
N ARG A 486 28.30 3.60 -30.37
CA ARG A 486 29.05 2.42 -30.79
C ARG A 486 29.91 2.73 -32.01
N ILE A 487 31.17 2.27 -31.98
CA ILE A 487 32.11 2.37 -33.10
C ILE A 487 32.40 0.97 -33.63
N GLU A 488 32.02 0.72 -34.88
CA GLU A 488 32.33 -0.51 -35.60
C GLU A 488 33.46 -0.26 -36.59
N VAL A 489 34.66 -0.74 -36.25
CA VAL A 489 35.82 -0.66 -37.14
C VAL A 489 35.84 -1.89 -38.06
N ARG A 490 35.53 -1.70 -39.35
CA ARG A 490 35.60 -2.75 -40.38
C ARG A 490 36.99 -2.73 -41.04
N GLU A 491 37.23 -3.61 -42.00
CA GLU A 491 38.54 -3.69 -42.66
C GLU A 491 38.89 -2.44 -43.49
N THR A 492 37.91 -1.91 -44.24
CA THR A 492 38.12 -0.82 -45.21
C THR A 492 37.48 0.50 -44.78
N PHE A 493 36.53 0.46 -43.84
CA PHE A 493 35.82 1.63 -43.33
C PHE A 493 35.43 1.45 -41.86
N SER A 494 34.95 2.50 -41.23
CA SER A 494 34.41 2.44 -39.86
C SER A 494 33.06 3.14 -39.80
N LEU A 495 32.15 2.59 -39.00
CA LEU A 495 30.86 3.20 -38.71
C LEU A 495 30.89 3.73 -37.27
N VAL A 496 30.52 5.00 -37.10
CA VAL A 496 30.43 5.64 -35.79
C VAL A 496 28.99 6.08 -35.60
N GLU A 497 28.33 5.55 -34.56
CA GLU A 497 27.04 6.07 -34.13
C GLU A 497 27.26 7.36 -33.35
N VAL A 498 26.59 8.43 -33.73
CA VAL A 498 26.61 9.73 -33.04
C VAL A 498 25.19 10.25 -32.87
N GLY A 499 24.95 11.02 -31.80
CA GLY A 499 23.65 11.67 -31.59
C GLY A 499 23.24 12.50 -32.81
N ALA A 500 21.93 12.53 -33.14
CA ALA A 500 21.42 13.17 -34.35
C ALA A 500 21.86 14.64 -34.49
N ALA A 501 21.91 15.38 -33.39
CA ALA A 501 22.38 16.77 -33.36
C ALA A 501 23.89 16.93 -33.66
N ALA A 502 24.70 15.91 -33.35
CA ALA A 502 26.15 15.92 -33.54
C ALA A 502 26.60 15.30 -34.88
N ALA A 503 25.69 14.68 -35.65
CA ALA A 503 26.00 13.93 -36.86
C ALA A 503 26.54 14.82 -38.00
N GLU A 504 25.92 15.97 -38.24
CA GLU A 504 26.40 16.90 -39.28
C GLU A 504 27.75 17.54 -38.91
N GLN A 505 27.95 17.81 -37.61
CA GLN A 505 29.20 18.34 -37.08
C GLN A 505 30.33 17.33 -37.20
N ALA A 506 30.07 16.04 -36.94
CA ALA A 506 31.01 14.95 -37.14
C ALA A 506 31.50 14.84 -38.59
N VAL A 507 30.57 14.93 -39.56
CA VAL A 507 30.90 14.81 -40.98
C VAL A 507 31.75 15.99 -41.46
N ARG A 508 31.39 17.22 -41.07
CA ARG A 508 32.16 18.42 -41.44
C ARG A 508 33.55 18.42 -40.80
N GLY A 509 33.65 18.05 -39.52
CA GLY A 509 34.92 18.04 -38.79
C GLY A 509 35.88 16.94 -39.25
N LEU A 510 35.37 15.77 -39.66
CA LEU A 510 36.22 14.66 -40.09
C LEU A 510 36.62 14.71 -41.56
N THR A 511 35.82 15.34 -42.43
CA THR A 511 36.10 15.39 -43.88
C THR A 511 37.29 16.30 -44.17
N GLY A 512 38.40 15.71 -44.65
CA GLY A 512 39.64 16.42 -44.96
C GLY A 512 40.74 16.29 -43.88
N THR A 513 40.43 15.70 -42.73
CA THR A 513 41.43 15.42 -41.68
C THR A 513 42.34 14.25 -42.07
N THR A 514 43.58 14.27 -41.55
CA THR A 514 44.54 13.20 -41.80
C THR A 514 44.63 12.29 -40.58
N ILE A 515 43.99 11.12 -40.65
CA ILE A 515 44.10 10.09 -39.59
C ILE A 515 45.17 9.10 -40.04
N ARG A 516 46.27 8.99 -39.27
CA ARG A 516 47.39 8.06 -39.50
C ARG A 516 47.97 8.13 -40.93
N GLY A 517 48.08 9.33 -41.49
CA GLY A 517 48.71 9.57 -42.80
C GLY A 517 47.78 9.45 -44.01
N ARG A 518 46.49 9.15 -43.81
CA ARG A 518 45.47 9.10 -44.88
C ARG A 518 44.40 10.16 -44.68
N ARG A 519 44.02 10.83 -45.77
CA ARG A 519 42.91 11.80 -45.75
C ARG A 519 41.58 11.08 -45.63
N VAL A 520 40.79 11.49 -44.64
CA VAL A 520 39.51 10.87 -44.31
C VAL A 520 38.38 11.58 -45.04
N VAL A 521 37.46 10.79 -45.59
CA VAL A 521 36.17 11.26 -46.09
C VAL A 521 35.10 10.65 -45.18
N ALA A 522 34.32 11.51 -44.53
CA ALA A 522 33.17 11.11 -43.72
C ALA A 522 31.87 11.40 -44.48
N ARG A 523 30.87 10.53 -44.36
CA ARG A 523 29.54 10.70 -44.97
C ARG A 523 28.47 10.19 -44.01
N LEU A 524 27.27 10.77 -44.05
CA LEU A 524 26.12 10.22 -43.34
C LEU A 524 25.68 8.93 -44.04
N ASP A 525 25.54 7.86 -43.26
CA ASP A 525 25.02 6.60 -43.75
C ASP A 525 23.50 6.72 -43.88
N ARG A 526 23.02 7.02 -45.09
CA ARG A 526 21.58 6.95 -45.40
C ARG A 526 21.32 5.54 -45.89
N GLU A 527 20.76 4.70 -45.02
CA GLU A 527 20.18 3.41 -45.38
C GLU A 527 19.28 3.60 -46.61
N ARG A 528 19.51 2.80 -47.65
CA ARG A 528 18.68 2.74 -48.84
C ARG A 528 18.11 1.34 -48.96
#